data_AF-A0A2T7PQV7-F1
#
_entry.id   AF-A0A2T7PQV7-F1
#
_cell.length_a   1.000
_cell.length_b   1.000
_cell.length_c   1.000
_cell.angle_alpha   90.00
_cell.angle_beta   90.00
_cell.angle_gamma   90.00
#
_symmetry.space_group_name_H-M   'P 1'
#
loop_
_entity.id
_entity.type
_entity.pdbx_description
1 polymer ?
#
loop_
_entity_poly.entity_id
_entity_poly.type
_entity_poly.pdbx_seq_one_letter_code
_entity_poly.pdbx_strand_id
1 'polypeptide(L)'
;MSRCSGTTKEPSSADDRRKSQHCLFGGKTYPQGHKFQPYPCTTCRCHRGHVTCAVEDCQEELNCLRHANETSPRAESCCSTCLEYGCRHTDGVLYRPGEVISQDDCSRCYCPQEGGQSTCDVTHSCPPTLCVDFEIRPGQCCPRCPRGM
;
A
#
# COMPACT_ATOMS: atom_id res chain seq x y z
N MET A 1 -33.37 79.13 -1.96
CA MET A 1 -32.43 78.50 -1.00
C MET A 1 -32.93 77.08 -0.82
N SER A 2 -32.29 75.95 -1.13
CA SER A 2 -30.89 75.58 -1.35
C SER A 2 -30.82 74.31 -2.24
N ARG A 3 -29.60 73.87 -2.59
CA ARG A 3 -29.20 72.91 -3.63
C ARG A 3 -29.11 71.43 -3.17
N CYS A 4 -29.24 70.53 -4.16
CA CYS A 4 -28.46 69.29 -4.49
C CYS A 4 -28.40 67.99 -3.62
N SER A 5 -28.76 66.88 -4.29
CA SER A 5 -27.98 65.65 -4.59
C SER A 5 -27.85 64.47 -3.59
N GLY A 6 -28.03 63.24 -4.12
CA GLY A 6 -27.54 61.97 -3.53
C GLY A 6 -28.38 60.74 -3.89
N THR A 7 -28.22 60.19 -5.11
CA THR A 7 -27.57 58.88 -5.39
C THR A 7 -28.31 57.62 -4.91
N THR A 8 -28.90 56.95 -5.90
CA THR A 8 -29.06 55.51 -6.12
C THR A 8 -28.31 54.58 -5.16
N LYS A 9 -29.03 53.58 -4.62
CA LYS A 9 -28.48 52.23 -4.42
C LYS A 9 -29.60 51.19 -4.45
N GLU A 10 -29.82 50.63 -5.63
CA GLU A 10 -30.15 49.21 -5.74
C GLU A 10 -28.97 48.38 -5.16
N PRO A 11 -29.21 47.12 -4.73
CA PRO A 11 -29.29 46.05 -5.71
C PRO A 11 -30.58 45.25 -5.59
N SER A 12 -31.41 45.35 -6.64
CA SER A 12 -31.88 44.23 -7.44
C SER A 12 -31.37 42.86 -6.97
N SER A 13 -32.27 42.08 -6.40
CA SER A 13 -32.12 40.64 -6.18
C SER A 13 -32.09 39.92 -7.53
N ALA A 14 -30.94 39.98 -8.20
CA ALA A 14 -30.61 39.30 -9.45
C ALA A 14 -29.28 38.53 -9.33
N ASP A 15 -28.91 38.10 -8.13
CA ASP A 15 -27.59 37.52 -7.81
C ASP A 15 -27.55 35.97 -7.82
N ASP A 16 -28.59 35.28 -8.29
CA ASP A 16 -28.61 33.81 -8.40
C ASP A 16 -28.44 33.30 -9.85
N ARG A 17 -27.73 34.07 -10.69
CA ARG A 17 -27.43 33.64 -12.09
C ARG A 17 -25.98 33.70 -12.49
N ARG A 18 -25.07 34.00 -11.55
CA ARG A 18 -23.64 33.78 -11.74
C ARG A 18 -23.18 32.63 -10.86
N LYS A 19 -23.75 31.44 -11.12
CA LYS A 19 -23.21 30.16 -10.65
C LYS A 19 -21.72 30.18 -10.93
N SER A 20 -20.93 30.37 -9.88
CA SER A 20 -19.55 30.85 -9.98
C SER A 20 -18.77 29.94 -10.92
N GLN A 21 -18.35 30.45 -12.07
CA GLN A 21 -17.53 29.67 -13.00
C GLN A 21 -16.10 29.46 -12.46
N HIS A 22 -15.82 29.90 -11.24
CA HIS A 22 -14.52 29.82 -10.62
C HIS A 22 -14.68 29.31 -9.19
N CYS A 23 -13.69 28.56 -8.73
CA CYS A 23 -13.62 28.02 -7.38
C CYS A 23 -12.46 28.66 -6.62
N LEU A 24 -12.64 28.93 -5.32
CA LEU A 24 -11.60 29.40 -4.43
C LEU A 24 -11.07 28.21 -3.60
N PHE A 25 -9.76 27.97 -3.65
CA PHE A 25 -9.11 26.90 -2.88
C PHE A 25 -7.70 27.32 -2.47
N GLY A 26 -7.37 27.22 -1.17
CA GLY A 26 -6.04 27.56 -0.66
C GLY A 26 -5.59 29.00 -1.00
N GLY A 27 -6.52 29.95 -1.04
CA GLY A 27 -6.25 31.34 -1.43
C GLY A 27 -6.04 31.57 -2.93
N LYS A 28 -6.20 30.55 -3.78
CA LYS A 28 -6.10 30.64 -5.24
C LYS A 28 -7.47 30.46 -5.90
N THR A 29 -7.63 31.05 -7.09
CA THR A 29 -8.86 30.95 -7.88
C THR A 29 -8.64 30.03 -9.08
N TYR A 30 -9.53 29.06 -9.28
CA TYR A 30 -9.47 28.04 -10.32
C TYR A 30 -10.68 28.15 -11.26
N PRO A 31 -10.51 28.14 -12.59
CA PRO A 31 -11.63 28.23 -13.52
C PRO A 31 -12.44 26.93 -13.61
N GLN A 32 -13.63 27.02 -14.19
CA GLN A 32 -14.56 25.93 -14.41
C GLN A 32 -13.87 24.78 -15.14
N GLY A 33 -13.99 23.56 -14.59
CA GLY A 33 -13.42 22.35 -15.17
C GLY A 33 -11.93 22.16 -14.90
N HIS A 34 -11.24 23.14 -14.31
CA HIS A 34 -9.82 23.05 -14.01
C HIS A 34 -9.54 21.95 -12.98
N LYS A 35 -8.55 21.12 -13.27
CA LYS A 35 -8.03 20.08 -12.37
C LYS A 35 -6.71 20.56 -11.78
N PHE A 36 -6.52 20.37 -10.48
CA PHE A 36 -5.31 20.78 -9.77
C PHE A 36 -5.01 19.82 -8.62
N GLN A 37 -3.74 19.72 -8.23
CA GLN A 37 -3.25 18.77 -7.23
C GLN A 37 -2.60 19.52 -6.07
N PRO A 38 -3.37 19.88 -5.02
CA PRO A 38 -2.83 20.64 -3.89
C PRO A 38 -1.88 19.85 -3.00
N TYR A 39 -2.02 18.52 -2.99
CA TYR A 39 -1.21 17.58 -2.22
C TYR A 39 -0.87 16.37 -3.10
N PRO A 40 0.22 15.62 -2.81
CA PRO A 40 0.65 14.50 -3.65
C PRO A 40 -0.46 13.49 -3.95
N CYS A 41 -1.28 13.12 -2.96
CA CYS A 41 -2.37 12.15 -3.15
C CYS A 41 -3.75 12.75 -3.39
N THR A 42 -3.87 14.05 -3.69
CA THR A 42 -5.19 14.70 -3.78
C THR A 42 -5.35 15.40 -5.11
N THR A 43 -6.29 14.93 -5.94
CA THR A 43 -6.65 15.62 -7.18
C THR A 43 -8.01 16.28 -7.01
N CYS A 44 -8.04 17.60 -7.20
CA CYS A 44 -9.24 18.41 -7.10
C CYS A 44 -9.70 18.90 -8.48
N ARG A 45 -11.00 19.09 -8.64
CA ARG A 45 -11.62 19.69 -9.83
C ARG A 45 -12.58 20.79 -9.41
N CYS A 46 -12.45 21.95 -10.05
CA CYS A 46 -13.43 23.00 -9.94
C CYS A 46 -14.65 22.70 -10.82
N HIS A 47 -15.83 22.67 -10.21
CA HIS A 47 -17.09 22.53 -10.93
C HIS A 47 -18.17 23.45 -10.34
N ARG A 48 -18.55 24.47 -11.11
CA ARG A 48 -19.66 25.39 -10.86
C ARG A 48 -19.58 26.04 -9.47
N GLY A 49 -18.37 26.49 -9.11
CA GLY A 49 -18.10 27.19 -7.87
C GLY A 49 -17.71 26.26 -6.72
N HIS A 50 -17.84 24.95 -6.92
CA HIS A 50 -17.53 23.93 -5.92
C HIS A 50 -16.25 23.17 -6.28
N VAL A 51 -15.37 23.00 -5.31
CA VAL A 51 -14.20 22.13 -5.45
C VAL A 51 -14.57 20.73 -5.02
N THR A 52 -14.36 19.76 -5.90
CA THR A 52 -14.52 18.34 -5.57
C THR A 52 -13.16 17.67 -5.66
N CYS A 53 -12.71 17.03 -4.59
CA CYS A 53 -11.42 16.36 -4.54
C CYS A 53 -11.60 14.84 -4.44
N ALA A 54 -10.71 14.12 -5.11
CA ALA A 54 -10.51 12.70 -4.94
C ALA A 54 -9.15 12.49 -4.28
N VAL A 55 -9.12 11.62 -3.27
CA VAL A 55 -7.87 11.14 -2.67
C VAL A 55 -7.53 9.83 -3.36
N GLU A 56 -6.27 9.71 -3.78
CA GLU A 56 -5.72 8.45 -4.28
C GLU A 56 -5.26 7.61 -3.09
N ASP A 57 -5.81 6.40 -2.98
CA ASP A 57 -5.35 5.41 -2.02
C ASP A 57 -4.27 4.55 -2.67
N CYS A 58 -3.10 4.52 -2.05
CA CYS A 58 -1.98 3.69 -2.51
C CYS A 58 -2.28 2.22 -2.24
N GLN A 59 -2.09 1.38 -3.25
CA GLN A 59 -2.12 -0.06 -3.03
C GLN A 59 -0.82 -0.50 -2.34
N GLU A 60 -0.96 -1.22 -1.25
CA GLU A 60 0.17 -1.85 -0.56
C GLU A 60 0.84 -2.87 -1.49
N GLU A 61 2.14 -2.71 -1.70
CA GLU A 61 2.92 -3.64 -2.49
C GLU A 61 3.23 -4.90 -1.69
N LEU A 62 2.82 -6.05 -2.21
CA LEU A 62 3.01 -7.32 -1.51
C LEU A 62 4.50 -7.62 -1.35
N ASN A 63 4.87 -8.09 -0.16
CA ASN A 63 6.23 -8.49 0.21
C ASN A 63 7.26 -7.35 0.20
N CYS A 64 6.84 -6.08 0.31
CA CYS A 64 7.78 -4.99 0.40
C CYS A 64 8.50 -4.97 1.76
N LEU A 65 9.84 -5.01 1.73
CA LEU A 65 10.69 -4.88 2.92
C LEU A 65 11.05 -3.42 3.21
N ARG A 66 11.09 -2.58 2.18
CA ARG A 66 11.52 -1.20 2.30
C ARG A 66 10.91 -0.33 1.21
N HIS A 67 10.25 0.75 1.62
CA HIS A 67 9.67 1.73 0.71
C HIS A 67 10.63 2.89 0.44
N ALA A 68 10.50 3.50 -0.73
CA ALA A 68 11.10 4.80 -1.01
C ALA A 68 10.45 5.87 -0.12
N ASN A 69 11.26 6.80 0.39
CA ASN A 69 10.81 7.99 1.12
C ASN A 69 10.36 7.84 2.58
N GLU A 70 10.68 6.74 3.30
CA GLU A 70 10.46 6.68 4.76
C GLU A 70 11.11 7.86 5.53
N THR A 71 12.07 8.56 4.93
CA THR A 71 12.84 9.64 5.56
C THR A 71 12.48 11.05 5.06
N SER A 72 11.57 11.21 4.08
CA SER A 72 11.28 12.54 3.51
C SER A 72 9.90 13.07 3.94
N PRO A 73 9.83 14.15 4.75
CA PRO A 73 8.57 14.82 5.09
C PRO A 73 7.93 15.57 3.91
N ARG A 74 8.53 15.50 2.71
CA ARG A 74 8.03 16.08 1.46
C ARG A 74 8.04 15.00 0.37
N ALA A 75 7.22 13.98 0.53
CA ALA A 75 6.98 13.04 -0.57
C ALA A 75 6.48 13.85 -1.79
N GLU A 76 7.27 13.85 -2.86
CA GLU A 76 6.92 14.53 -4.11
C GLU A 76 5.92 13.71 -4.94
N SER A 77 5.86 12.39 -4.70
CA SER A 77 4.88 11.46 -5.27
C SER A 77 3.82 11.08 -4.24
N CYS A 78 2.61 10.72 -4.71
CA CYS A 78 1.56 10.20 -3.83
C CYS A 78 1.99 8.90 -3.16
N CYS A 79 2.32 7.90 -3.97
CA CYS A 79 2.66 6.57 -3.50
C CYS A 79 4.17 6.37 -3.52
N SER A 80 4.67 5.73 -2.47
CA SER A 80 6.04 5.23 -2.40
C SER A 80 6.18 3.98 -3.23
N THR A 81 7.28 3.85 -3.96
CA THR A 81 7.65 2.62 -4.65
C THR A 81 8.44 1.72 -3.71
N CYS A 82 8.20 0.41 -3.77
CA CYS A 82 9.03 -0.54 -3.06
C CYS A 82 10.46 -0.58 -3.62
N LEU A 83 11.45 -0.63 -2.74
CA LEU A 83 12.88 -0.66 -3.10
C LEU A 83 13.54 -2.02 -2.85
N GLU A 84 12.94 -2.87 -2.01
CA GLU A 84 13.43 -4.20 -1.70
C GLU A 84 12.23 -5.13 -1.48
N TYR A 85 12.15 -6.21 -2.25
CA TYR A 85 11.12 -7.23 -2.10
C TYR A 85 11.69 -8.45 -1.36
N GLY A 86 10.95 -8.90 -0.36
CA GLY A 86 11.23 -10.14 0.38
C GLY A 86 10.34 -11.29 -0.08
N CYS A 87 10.23 -12.30 0.77
CA CYS A 87 9.28 -13.39 0.60
C CYS A 87 8.43 -13.60 1.85
N ARG A 88 7.14 -13.87 1.66
CA ARG A 88 6.25 -14.21 2.78
C ARG A 88 6.13 -15.71 2.95
N HIS A 89 6.46 -16.18 4.15
CA HIS A 89 6.28 -17.58 4.52
C HIS A 89 4.88 -17.82 5.14
N THR A 90 4.55 -19.09 5.38
CA THR A 90 3.25 -19.52 5.90
C THR A 90 2.96 -19.05 7.32
N ASP A 91 4.00 -18.71 8.09
CA ASP A 91 3.91 -18.07 9.41
C ASP A 91 3.53 -16.58 9.33
N GLY A 92 3.49 -16.01 8.13
CA GLY A 92 3.18 -14.61 7.87
C GLY A 92 4.36 -13.66 8.00
N VAL A 93 5.56 -14.15 8.34
CA VAL A 93 6.78 -13.37 8.45
C VAL A 93 7.36 -13.09 7.06
N LEU A 94 7.95 -11.91 6.92
CA LEU A 94 8.61 -11.45 5.70
C LEU A 94 10.13 -11.64 5.81
N TYR A 95 10.70 -12.40 4.89
CA TYR A 95 12.10 -12.81 4.88
C TYR A 95 12.86 -12.10 3.76
N ARG A 96 14.16 -11.86 3.95
CA ARG A 96 15.02 -11.27 2.93
C ARG A 96 15.36 -12.28 1.83
N PRO A 97 15.62 -11.82 0.60
CA PRO A 97 16.11 -12.69 -0.45
C PRO A 97 17.35 -13.49 -0.02
N GLY A 98 17.32 -14.80 -0.25
CA GLY A 98 18.39 -15.73 0.14
C GLY A 98 18.36 -16.21 1.59
N GLU A 99 17.45 -15.70 2.43
CA GLU A 99 17.35 -16.10 3.82
C GLU A 99 16.83 -17.53 3.98
N VAL A 100 17.42 -18.29 4.89
CA VAL A 100 16.94 -19.63 5.28
C VAL A 100 15.88 -19.44 6.35
N ILE A 101 14.66 -19.84 6.02
CA ILE A 101 13.47 -19.67 6.86
C ILE A 101 13.41 -20.76 7.92
N SER A 102 13.56 -22.00 7.49
CA SER A 102 13.60 -23.18 8.35
C SER A 102 14.47 -24.25 7.70
N GLN A 103 15.13 -25.06 8.53
CA GLN A 103 15.90 -26.18 8.07
C GLN A 103 15.89 -27.27 9.14
N ASP A 104 15.44 -28.45 8.76
CA ASP A 104 15.47 -29.67 9.55
C ASP A 104 15.99 -30.84 8.69
N ASP A 105 16.02 -32.04 9.26
CA ASP A 105 16.53 -33.23 8.57
C ASP A 105 15.64 -33.67 7.38
N CYS A 106 14.40 -33.17 7.31
CA CYS A 106 13.41 -33.53 6.28
C CYS A 106 13.26 -32.46 5.20
N SER A 107 13.46 -31.19 5.53
CA SER A 107 13.09 -30.09 4.67
C SER A 107 13.94 -28.84 4.90
N ARG A 108 14.03 -28.01 3.86
CA ARG A 108 14.66 -26.70 3.93
C ARG A 108 13.77 -25.67 3.24
N CYS A 109 13.31 -24.69 3.99
CA CYS A 109 12.60 -23.53 3.46
C CYS A 109 13.54 -22.32 3.35
N TYR A 110 13.43 -21.58 2.25
CA TYR A 110 14.21 -20.38 2.01
C TYR A 110 13.42 -19.35 1.18
N CYS A 111 13.82 -18.09 1.28
CA CYS A 111 13.32 -17.04 0.39
C CYS A 111 14.18 -16.99 -0.88
N PRO A 112 13.60 -17.14 -2.09
CA PRO A 112 14.33 -16.97 -3.34
C PRO A 112 15.07 -15.62 -3.44
N GLN A 113 16.18 -15.60 -4.19
CA GLN A 113 16.97 -14.38 -4.43
C GLN A 113 16.17 -13.27 -5.14
N GLU A 114 15.17 -13.66 -5.93
CA GLU A 114 14.29 -12.73 -6.63
C GLU A 114 13.11 -12.23 -5.75
N GLY A 115 13.00 -12.69 -4.50
CA GLY A 115 11.85 -12.43 -3.63
C GLY A 115 10.61 -13.26 -4.00
N GLY A 116 9.44 -12.87 -3.46
CA GLY A 116 8.14 -13.44 -3.82
C GLY A 116 7.60 -14.47 -2.83
N GLN A 117 7.40 -15.71 -3.27
CA GLN A 117 6.90 -16.79 -2.42
C GLN A 117 8.08 -17.59 -1.85
N SER A 118 8.02 -17.96 -0.57
CA SER A 118 9.01 -18.85 0.03
C SER A 118 9.00 -20.23 -0.65
N THR A 119 10.17 -20.80 -0.89
CA THR A 119 10.33 -22.16 -1.43
C THR A 119 10.69 -23.11 -0.29
N CYS A 120 10.07 -24.28 -0.23
CA CYS A 120 10.40 -25.34 0.71
C CYS A 120 10.72 -26.63 -0.03
N ASP A 121 12.00 -27.02 0.01
CA ASP A 121 12.46 -28.27 -0.58
C ASP A 121 12.34 -29.38 0.45
N VAL A 122 11.46 -30.35 0.17
CA VAL A 122 11.36 -31.58 0.97
C VAL A 122 12.44 -32.53 0.49
N THR A 123 13.44 -32.78 1.33
CA THR A 123 14.56 -33.67 1.04
C THR A 123 14.11 -35.13 1.07
N HIS A 124 13.24 -35.48 2.02
CA HIS A 124 12.71 -36.84 2.15
C HIS A 124 11.23 -36.84 2.53
N SER A 125 10.45 -37.67 1.83
CA SER A 125 9.09 -38.01 2.25
C SER A 125 9.11 -39.33 3.00
N CYS A 126 8.55 -39.36 4.21
CA CYS A 126 8.60 -40.55 5.05
C CYS A 126 7.43 -41.49 4.76
N PRO A 127 7.68 -42.81 4.75
CA PRO A 127 6.61 -43.79 4.64
C PRO A 127 5.72 -43.78 5.90
N PRO A 128 4.42 -44.08 5.77
CA PRO A 128 3.55 -44.27 6.92
C PRO A 128 4.12 -45.34 7.85
N THR A 129 4.26 -45.02 9.14
CA THR A 129 4.82 -45.93 10.15
C THR A 129 3.72 -46.32 11.13
N LEU A 130 3.54 -47.63 11.35
CA LEU A 130 2.44 -48.21 12.15
C LEU A 130 2.90 -48.91 13.44
N CYS A 131 4.21 -49.04 13.67
CA CYS A 131 4.72 -49.63 14.91
C CYS A 131 4.52 -48.68 16.10
N VAL A 132 4.24 -49.26 17.28
CA VAL A 132 4.02 -48.49 18.52
C VAL A 132 5.33 -47.90 19.06
N ASP A 133 6.45 -48.58 18.82
CA ASP A 133 7.78 -48.24 19.32
C ASP A 133 8.64 -47.50 18.28
N PHE A 134 8.02 -46.68 17.43
CA PHE A 134 8.76 -45.91 16.44
C PHE A 134 9.76 -44.96 17.10
N GLU A 135 10.92 -44.79 16.47
CA GLU A 135 11.98 -43.89 16.93
C GLU A 135 12.50 -43.03 15.78
N ILE A 136 12.72 -41.74 16.03
CA ILE A 136 13.42 -40.81 15.13
C ILE A 136 14.80 -40.54 15.75
N ARG A 137 15.87 -40.87 15.03
CA ARG A 137 17.24 -40.63 15.51
C ARG A 137 17.66 -39.19 15.22
N PRO A 138 18.55 -38.59 16.04
CA PRO A 138 19.13 -37.28 15.72
C PRO A 138 19.78 -37.30 14.33
N GLY A 139 19.45 -36.32 13.48
CA GLY A 139 19.96 -36.26 12.10
C GLY A 139 19.17 -37.11 11.09
N GLN A 140 18.09 -37.77 11.51
CA GLN A 140 17.24 -38.55 10.60
C GLN A 140 15.86 -37.92 10.45
N CYS A 141 15.44 -37.76 9.21
CA CYS A 141 14.09 -37.30 8.89
C CYS A 141 13.01 -38.32 9.31
N CYS A 142 13.23 -39.61 9.00
CA CYS A 142 12.15 -40.59 9.04
C CYS A 142 12.20 -41.52 10.26
N PRO A 143 11.02 -41.86 10.83
CA PRO A 143 10.92 -42.82 11.92
C PRO A 143 11.30 -44.23 11.47
N ARG A 144 11.79 -45.04 12.42
CA ARG A 144 12.11 -46.46 12.22
C ARG A 144 11.44 -47.31 13.29
N CYS A 145 11.15 -48.56 12.96
CA CYS A 145 10.67 -49.56 13.91
C CYS A 145 11.85 -50.45 14.37
N PRO A 146 12.39 -50.23 15.57
CA PRO A 146 13.54 -50.99 16.05
C PRO A 146 13.23 -52.48 16.26
N ARG A 147 11.95 -52.86 16.44
CA ARG A 147 11.51 -54.25 16.65
C ARG A 147 10.67 -54.83 15.50
N GLY A 148 10.54 -54.12 14.38
CA GLY A 148 9.71 -54.52 13.24
C GLY A 148 8.34 -53.85 13.20
N MET A 149 7.61 -54.00 12.09
CA MET A 149 6.22 -53.53 11.95
C MET A 149 5.24 -54.47 12.65
#